data_AF-A0A4Q3WCK8-F1
#
_entry.id   AF-A0A4Q3WCK8-F1
#
_cell.length_a   1.000
_cell.length_b   1.000
_cell.length_c   1.000
_cell.angle_alpha   90.00
_cell.angle_beta   90.00
_cell.angle_gamma   90.00
#
_symmetry.space_group_name_H-M   'P 1'
#
loop_
_entity.id
_entity.type
_entity.pdbx_description
1 polymer ?
#
loop_
_entity_poly.entity_id
_entity_poly.type
_entity_poly.pdbx_seq_one_letter_code
_entity_poly.pdbx_strand_id
1 'polypeptide(L)' 'MKLLFVVNIPEFFLSHRLPLAIAARDAGYEVGVATGPGATTSRITELGFAHHLLPLSRSGMNPLAELGILWSLYKLFRQ' A
#
# COMPACT_ATOMS: atom_id res chain seq x y z
N MET A 1 16.69 -4.61 -3.04
CA MET A 1 16.20 -3.25 -2.75
C MET A 1 14.70 -3.33 -2.50
N LYS A 2 14.15 -2.50 -1.60
CA LYS A 2 12.72 -2.52 -1.26
C LYS A 2 11.99 -1.35 -1.92
N LEU A 3 10.78 -1.58 -2.43
CA LEU A 3 9.90 -0.56 -3.00
C LEU A 3 8.51 -0.69 -2.37
N LEU A 4 8.03 0.38 -1.76
CA LEU A 4 6.70 0.42 -1.15
C LEU A 4 5.79 1.36 -1.94
N PHE A 5 4.69 0.84 -2.48
CA PHE A 5 3.62 1.65 -3.05
C PHE A 5 2.64 2.06 -1.95
N VAL A 6 2.50 3.36 -1.71
CA VAL A 6 1.50 3.89 -0.78
C VAL A 6 0.39 4.55 -1.59
N VAL A 7 -0.83 4.02 -1.54
CA VAL A 7 -2.00 4.61 -2.21
C VAL A 7 -3.23 4.56 -1.31
N ASN A 8 -4.17 5.50 -1.50
CA ASN A 8 -5.35 5.55 -0.63
C ASN A 8 -6.31 4.38 -0.84
N ILE A 9 -6.57 4.01 -2.09
CA ILE A 9 -7.52 2.94 -2.45
C ILE A 9 -6.84 1.86 -3.29
N PRO A 10 -7.11 0.57 -3.04
CA PRO A 10 -6.47 -0.54 -3.74
C PRO A 10 -6.83 -0.60 -5.24
N GLU A 11 -8.02 -0.15 -5.63
CA GLU A 11 -8.48 -0.12 -7.03
C GLU A 11 -7.59 0.80 -7.88
N PHE A 12 -7.10 1.90 -7.31
CA PHE A 12 -6.20 2.83 -8.00
C PHE A 12 -4.83 2.20 -8.25
N PHE A 13 -4.31 1.43 -7.28
CA PHE A 13 -3.07 0.68 -7.48
C PHE A 13 -3.21 -0.32 -8.63
N LEU A 14 -4.27 -1.13 -8.61
CA LEU A 14 -4.47 -2.18 -9.61
C LEU A 14 -4.64 -1.64 -11.03
N SER A 15 -5.27 -0.48 -11.19
CA SER A 15 -5.50 0.14 -12.50
C SER A 15 -4.28 0.88 -13.05
N HIS A 16 -3.54 1.62 -12.22
CA HIS A 16 -2.49 2.55 -12.72
C HIS A 16 -1.06 2.18 -12.32
N ARG A 17 -0.88 1.48 -11.20
CA ARG A 17 0.44 1.23 -10.61
C ARG A 17 0.87 -0.24 -10.67
N LEU A 18 -0.06 -1.15 -10.92
CA LEU A 18 0.22 -2.57 -11.06
C LEU A 18 1.28 -2.88 -12.13
N PRO A 19 1.24 -2.30 -13.35
CA PRO A 19 2.28 -2.56 -14.35
C PRO A 19 3.68 -2.18 -13.85
N LEU A 20 3.78 -1.08 -13.10
CA LEU A 20 5.05 -0.63 -12.53
C LEU A 20 5.52 -1.53 -11.38
N ALA A 21 4.60 -2.00 -10.53
CA ALA A 21 4.90 -2.93 -9.47
C ALA A 21 5.42 -4.28 -10.00
N ILE A 22 4.83 -4.77 -11.10
CA ILE A 22 5.31 -5.97 -11.80
C ILE A 22 6.71 -5.72 -12.35
N ALA A 23 6.92 -4.63 -13.09
CA ALA A 23 8.23 -4.31 -13.66
C ALA A 23 9.32 -4.17 -12.59
N ALA A 24 9.00 -3.56 -11.44
CA ALA A 24 9.93 -3.44 -10.32
C ALA A 24 10.25 -4.81 -9.70
N ARG A 25 9.25 -5.66 -9.48
CA ARG A 25 9.48 -7.03 -8.99
C ARG A 25 10.36 -7.82 -9.95
N ASP A 26 10.08 -7.74 -11.25
CA ASP A 26 10.83 -8.46 -12.28
C ASP A 26 12.26 -7.91 -12.42
N ALA A 27 12.50 -6.65 -12.06
CA ALA A 27 13.83 -6.05 -11.90
C ALA A 27 14.54 -6.43 -10.58
N GLY A 28 13.95 -7.30 -9.75
CA GLY A 28 14.54 -7.81 -8.51
C GLY A 28 14.25 -6.98 -7.26
N TYR A 29 13.25 -6.08 -7.30
CA TYR A 29 12.81 -5.36 -6.11
C TYR A 29 11.85 -6.20 -5.27
N GLU A 30 11.97 -6.08 -3.95
CA GLU A 30 10.94 -6.54 -3.02
C GLU A 30 9.84 -5.48 -2.97
N VAL A 31 8.69 -5.79 -3.57
CA VAL A 31 7.60 -4.83 -3.75
C VAL A 31 6.50 -5.05 -2.72
N GLY A 32 6.30 -4.05 -1.85
CA GLY A 32 5.17 -3.95 -0.94
C GLY A 32 4.14 -2.94 -1.44
N VAL A 33 2.89 -3.11 -1.01
CA VAL A 33 1.77 -2.24 -1.36
C VAL A 33 0.98 -1.93 -0.10
N ALA A 34 1.00 -0.68 0.34
CA ALA A 34 0.26 -0.18 1.47
C ALA A 34 -0.96 0.62 1.00
N THR A 35 -2.17 0.16 1.34
CA THR A 35 -3.42 0.82 0.94
C THR A 35 -4.44 0.88 2.05
N GLY A 36 -5.41 1.80 1.92
CA GLY A 36 -6.63 1.76 2.72
C GLY A 36 -7.47 0.51 2.45
N PRO A 37 -8.54 0.30 3.24
CA PRO A 37 -9.45 -0.82 3.06
C PRO A 37 -10.21 -0.72 1.73
N GLY A 38 -10.44 -1.86 1.08
CA GLY A 38 -11.20 -1.95 -0.16
C GLY A 38 -11.49 -3.39 -0.54
N ALA A 39 -12.43 -3.59 -1.47
CA ALA A 39 -12.84 -4.93 -1.91
C ALA A 39 -11.74 -5.66 -2.68
N THR A 40 -10.79 -4.89 -3.24
CA THR A 40 -9.78 -5.43 -4.15
C THR A 40 -8.41 -5.64 -3.49
N THR A 41 -8.32 -5.59 -2.16
CA THR A 41 -7.07 -5.85 -1.42
C THR A 41 -6.59 -7.29 -1.57
N SER A 42 -7.50 -8.28 -1.59
CA SER A 42 -7.15 -9.69 -1.79
C SER A 42 -6.45 -9.93 -3.12
N ARG A 43 -6.86 -9.20 -4.16
CA ARG A 43 -6.24 -9.30 -5.49
C ARG A 43 -4.78 -8.86 -5.50
N ILE A 44 -4.39 -7.92 -4.64
CA ILE A 44 -3.00 -7.49 -4.50
C ILE A 44 -2.16 -8.65 -3.95
N THR A 45 -2.67 -9.35 -2.93
CA THR A 45 -2.00 -10.53 -2.36
C THR A 45 -1.98 -11.72 -3.32
N GLU A 46 -3.06 -11.95 -4.08
CA GLU A 46 -3.13 -13.01 -5.11
C GLU A 46 -2.10 -12.79 -6.24
N LEU A 47 -1.77 -11.55 -6.55
CA LEU A 47 -0.72 -11.18 -7.52
C LEU A 47 0.70 -11.35 -6.97
N GLY A 48 0.84 -11.77 -5.71
CA GLY A 48 2.11 -12.05 -5.06
C GLY A 48 2.78 -10.82 -4.43
N PHE A 49 2.05 -9.72 -4.23
CA PHE A 49 2.58 -8.54 -3.55
C PHE A 49 2.25 -8.57 -2.06
N ALA A 50 3.18 -8.11 -1.22
CA ALA A 50 2.92 -7.93 0.20
C ALA A 50 1.95 -6.75 0.40
N HIS A 51 0.74 -7.02 0.90
CA HIS A 51 -0.25 -5.98 1.17
C HIS A 51 -0.20 -5.54 2.64
N HIS A 52 -0.14 -4.23 2.86
CA HIS A 52 -0.20 -3.61 4.17
C HIS A 52 -1.44 -2.73 4.28
N LEU A 53 -2.34 -3.07 5.20
CA LEU A 53 -3.52 -2.27 5.43
C LEU A 53 -3.16 -1.00 6.21
N LEU A 54 -3.44 0.16 5.59
CA LEU A 54 -3.37 1.45 6.27
C LEU A 54 -4.74 1.78 6.85
N PRO A 55 -4.81 2.26 8.10
CA PRO A 55 -6.06 2.64 8.75
C PRO A 55 -6.57 4.00 8.22
N LEU A 56 -6.67 4.14 6.90
CA LEU A 56 -7.13 5.36 6.24
C LEU A 56 -8.65 5.51 6.39
N SER A 57 -9.08 6.70 6.82
CA SER A 57 -10.47 7.13 6.80
C SER A 57 -10.79 7.82 5.48
N ARG A 58 -12.02 7.65 4.95
CA ARG A 58 -12.47 8.34 3.72
C ARG A 58 -12.64 9.85 3.90
N SER A 59 -12.72 10.35 5.14
CA SER A 59 -12.99 11.76 5.43
C SER A 59 -12.07 12.33 6.51
N GLY A 60 -10.77 11.99 6.47
CA GLY A 60 -9.75 12.36 7.46
C GLY A 60 -9.93 13.76 8.07
N MET A 61 -10.62 13.83 9.21
CA MET A 61 -10.89 15.05 9.97
C MET A 61 -10.43 14.92 11.43
N ASN A 62 -9.81 13.79 11.79
CA ASN A 62 -9.36 13.52 13.15
C ASN A 62 -7.82 13.47 13.21
N PRO A 63 -7.16 14.53 13.72
CA PRO A 63 -5.69 14.60 13.80
C PRO A 63 -5.04 13.45 14.58
N LEU A 64 -5.73 12.89 15.58
CA LEU A 64 -5.21 11.76 16.37
C LEU A 64 -5.20 10.46 15.55
N ALA A 65 -6.19 10.26 14.68
CA ALA A 65 -6.23 9.13 13.77
C ALA A 65 -5.12 9.24 12.70
N GLU A 66 -4.85 10.45 12.22
CA GLU A 66 -3.76 10.73 11.27
C GLU A 66 -2.37 10.43 11.87
N LEU A 67 -2.14 10.71 13.16
CA LEU A 67 -0.90 10.31 13.84
C LEU A 67 -0.69 8.79 13.84
N GLY A 68 -1.77 8.01 13.98
CA GLY A 68 -1.72 6.56 13.87
C GLY A 68 -1.29 6.08 12.48
N ILE A 69 -1.79 6.73 11.41
CA ILE A 69 -1.40 6.46 10.02
C ILE A 69 0.09 6.78 9.82
N LEU A 70 0.55 7.94 10.28
CA LEU A 70 1.96 8.33 10.20
C LEU A 70 2.86 7.33 10.93
N TRP A 71 2.45 6.83 12.10
CA TRP A 71 3.19 5.80 12.82
C TRP A 71 3.21 4.46 12.07
N SER A 72 2.08 4.03 11.50
CA SER A 72 2.00 2.83 10.66
C SER A 72 2.93 2.93 9.45
N LEU A 73 2.95 4.09 8.77
CA LEU A 73 3.86 4.36 7.66
C LEU A 73 5.32 4.35 8.10
N TYR A 74 5.64 5.02 9.20
CA TYR A 74 6.99 5.04 9.75
C TYR A 74 7.50 3.63 10.07
N LYS A 75 6.65 2.79 10.67
CA LYS A 75 6.99 1.37 10.93
C LYS A 75 7.23 0.61 9.64
N LEU A 76 6.39 0.79 8.61
CA LEU A 76 6.54 0.12 7.32
C LEU A 76 7.83 0.53 6.60
N PHE A 77 8.20 1.81 6.61
CA PHE A 77 9.44 2.28 6.00
C PHE A 77 10.70 1.84 6.74
N ARG A 78 10.58 1.44 8.01
CA ARG A 78 11.71 0.95 8.83
C ARG A 78 11.87 -0.57 8.82
N GLN A 79 10.99 -1.30 8.12
CA GLN A 79 11.08 -2.76 7.94
C GLN A 79 11.96 -3.12 6.75
#